data_AF-A0A662I9L4-F1
#
_entry.id   AF-A0A662I9L4-F1
#
_cell.length_a   1.000
_cell.length_b   1.000
_cell.length_c   1.000
_cell.angle_alpha   90.00
_cell.angle_beta   90.00
_cell.angle_gamma   90.00
#
_symmetry.space_group_name_H-M   'P 1'
#
loop_
_entity.id
_entity.type
_entity.pdbx_description
1 polymer ?
#
loop_
_entity_poly.entity_id
_entity_poly.type
_entity_poly.pdbx_seq_one_letter_code
_entity_poly.pdbx_strand_id
1 'polypeptide(L)'
;MNPVEASEILSSIRLIAVLRGSTEKVIEEIREKLAKHGVQMFLRAEGYAIARDEAVAKAGLPHLRLAVSQNAVSMWVRSPESLQKMLLDRMGYTVDSLLEEILGSATIIEETIRSSNPEFLESNVPKQ
;
A
#
# COMPACT_ATOMS: atom_id res chain seq x y z
N MET A 1 -5.01 -0.03 18.92
CA MET A 1 -3.98 -1.09 18.82
C MET A 1 -2.64 -0.56 19.34
N ASN A 2 -1.77 -1.43 19.89
CA ASN A 2 -0.43 -0.99 20.29
C ASN A 2 0.53 -0.94 19.07
N PRO A 3 1.61 -0.12 19.09
CA PRO A 3 2.51 0.01 17.93
C PRO A 3 3.26 -1.27 17.53
N VAL A 4 3.51 -2.20 18.46
CA VAL A 4 4.23 -3.44 18.17
C VAL A 4 3.34 -4.36 17.33
N GLU A 5 2.10 -4.59 17.79
CA GLU A 5 1.09 -5.36 17.05
C GLU A 5 0.84 -4.77 15.66
N ALA A 6 0.68 -3.44 15.57
CA ALA A 6 0.49 -2.77 14.29
C ALA A 6 1.71 -2.97 13.36
N SER A 7 2.92 -2.85 13.88
CA SER A 7 4.14 -3.11 13.11
C SER A 7 4.21 -4.54 12.57
N GLU A 8 3.81 -5.53 13.36
CA GLU A 8 3.77 -6.94 12.92
C GLU A 8 2.76 -7.14 11.78
N ILE A 9 1.55 -6.58 11.92
CA ILE A 9 0.52 -6.62 10.87
C ILE A 9 1.04 -5.96 9.60
N LEU A 10 1.58 -4.74 9.70
CA LEU A 10 2.13 -3.99 8.57
C LEU A 10 3.28 -4.74 7.88
N SER A 11 4.16 -5.38 8.66
CA SER A 11 5.29 -6.16 8.14
C SER A 11 4.84 -7.42 7.40
N SER A 12 3.66 -7.94 7.72
CA SER A 12 3.12 -9.13 7.08
C SER A 12 2.57 -8.85 5.67
N ILE A 13 2.21 -7.59 5.37
CA ILE A 13 1.59 -7.19 4.11
C ILE A 13 2.57 -7.39 2.96
N ARG A 14 2.21 -8.29 2.05
CA ARG A 14 2.97 -8.53 0.81
C ARG A 14 2.04 -8.98 -0.30
N LEU A 15 2.35 -8.59 -1.53
CA LEU A 15 1.72 -9.12 -2.72
C LEU A 15 2.76 -9.19 -3.84
N ILE A 16 2.75 -10.28 -4.59
CA ILE A 16 3.50 -10.45 -5.82
C ILE A 16 2.55 -11.00 -6.88
N ALA A 17 2.48 -10.35 -8.04
CA ALA A 17 1.69 -10.84 -9.14
C ALA A 17 2.40 -10.68 -10.48
N VAL A 18 2.13 -11.61 -11.39
CA VAL A 18 2.52 -11.55 -12.80
C VAL A 18 1.23 -11.46 -13.61
N LEU A 19 1.03 -10.35 -14.30
CA LEU A 19 -0.16 -10.09 -15.11
C LEU A 19 0.00 -10.72 -16.50
N ARG A 20 -1.12 -11.10 -17.11
CA ARG A 20 -1.15 -11.66 -18.48
C ARG A 20 -0.92 -10.61 -19.59
N GLY A 21 -0.73 -9.35 -19.23
CA GLY A 21 -0.56 -8.23 -20.17
C GLY A 21 0.06 -7.01 -19.50
N SER A 22 -0.07 -5.85 -20.14
CA SER A 22 0.45 -4.58 -19.61
C SER A 22 -0.17 -4.24 -18.24
N THR A 23 0.66 -3.72 -17.34
CA THR A 23 0.26 -3.23 -16.02
C THR A 23 -0.53 -1.93 -16.07
N GLU A 24 -0.43 -1.15 -17.15
CA GLU A 24 -0.97 0.22 -17.24
C GLU A 24 -2.45 0.30 -16.86
N LYS A 25 -3.31 -0.56 -17.43
CA LYS A 25 -4.75 -0.54 -17.13
C LYS A 25 -5.07 -0.89 -15.69
N VAL A 26 -4.36 -1.87 -15.13
CA VAL A 26 -4.53 -2.30 -13.73
C VAL A 26 -4.05 -1.21 -12.78
N ILE A 27 -2.93 -0.56 -13.10
CA ILE A 27 -2.39 0.55 -12.31
C ILE A 27 -3.31 1.76 -12.35
N GLU A 28 -3.91 2.07 -13.50
CA GLU A 28 -4.87 3.18 -13.59
C GLU A 28 -6.15 2.88 -12.79
N GLU A 29 -6.67 1.65 -12.88
CA GLU A 29 -7.83 1.25 -12.06
C GLU A 29 -7.51 1.31 -10.56
N ILE A 30 -6.32 0.86 -10.14
CA ILE A 30 -5.85 1.01 -8.77
C ILE A 30 -5.83 2.48 -8.37
N ARG A 31 -5.25 3.35 -9.21
CA ARG A 31 -5.16 4.80 -8.96
C ARG A 31 -6.54 5.42 -8.74
N GLU A 32 -7.50 5.10 -9.59
CA GLU A 32 -8.88 5.61 -9.48
C GLU A 32 -9.58 5.15 -8.20
N LYS A 33 -9.44 3.87 -7.83
CA LYS A 33 -10.06 3.32 -6.61
C LYS A 33 -9.43 3.88 -5.35
N LEU A 34 -8.10 4.01 -5.33
CA LEU A 34 -7.37 4.63 -4.23
C LEU A 34 -7.76 6.10 -4.06
N ALA A 35 -7.88 6.86 -5.15
CA ALA A 35 -8.31 8.26 -5.09
C ALA A 35 -9.71 8.41 -4.47
N LYS A 36 -10.65 7.51 -4.79
CA LYS A 36 -11.98 7.46 -4.16
C LYS A 36 -11.93 7.08 -2.67
N HIS A 37 -10.89 6.37 -2.26
CA HIS A 37 -10.60 6.02 -0.86
C HIS A 37 -9.82 7.12 -0.11
N GLY A 38 -9.50 8.24 -0.78
CA GLY A 38 -8.78 9.37 -0.15
C GLY A 38 -7.27 9.20 -0.07
N VAL A 39 -6.69 8.25 -0.82
CA VAL A 39 -5.24 8.04 -0.91
C VAL A 39 -4.74 8.20 -2.34
N GLN A 40 -3.48 8.57 -2.49
CA GLN A 40 -2.88 8.93 -3.77
C GLN A 40 -1.64 8.09 -4.09
N MET A 41 -1.38 7.90 -5.38
CA MET A 41 -0.17 7.24 -5.88
C MET A 41 0.86 8.29 -6.31
N PHE A 42 2.03 8.28 -5.69
CA PHE A 42 3.15 9.17 -6.00
C PHE A 42 4.25 8.40 -6.71
N LEU A 43 4.71 8.89 -7.87
CA LEU A 43 5.75 8.23 -8.66
C LEU A 43 7.08 8.17 -7.90
N ARG A 44 7.76 7.03 -8.03
CA ARG A 44 9.08 6.70 -7.48
C ARG A 44 9.86 5.91 -8.53
N ALA A 45 11.17 5.74 -8.35
CA ALA A 45 12.04 5.09 -9.34
C ALA A 45 11.56 3.68 -9.75
N GLU A 46 11.02 2.91 -8.79
CA GLU A 46 10.59 1.52 -8.99
C GLU A 46 9.08 1.36 -9.22
N GLY A 47 8.31 2.45 -9.17
CA GLY A 47 6.85 2.41 -9.17
C GLY A 47 6.24 3.52 -8.33
N TYR A 48 5.52 3.18 -7.27
CA TYR A 48 4.70 4.14 -6.53
C TYR A 48 4.84 4.04 -5.01
N ALA A 49 4.74 5.20 -4.35
CA ALA A 49 4.40 5.30 -2.94
C ALA A 49 2.92 5.66 -2.80
N ILE A 50 2.22 5.04 -1.86
CA ILE A 50 0.77 5.18 -1.69
C ILE A 50 0.48 5.61 -0.26
N ALA A 51 -0.13 6.79 -0.12
CA ALA A 51 -0.50 7.40 1.15
C ALA A 51 -1.57 8.48 0.91
N ARG A 52 -2.22 8.97 1.97
CA ARG A 52 -3.15 10.12 1.92
C ARG A 52 -2.58 11.33 1.18
N ASP A 53 -1.33 11.68 1.47
CA ASP A 53 -0.61 12.77 0.82
C ASP A 53 0.91 12.48 0.76
N GLU A 54 1.65 13.26 -0.04
CA GLU A 54 3.08 13.02 -0.22
C GLU A 54 3.90 13.33 1.05
N ALA A 55 3.40 14.21 1.92
CA ALA A 55 4.11 14.57 3.14
C ALA A 55 4.18 13.39 4.13
N VAL A 56 3.16 12.52 4.18
CA VAL A 56 3.19 11.26 4.94
C VAL A 56 4.36 10.38 4.54
N ALA A 57 4.50 10.12 3.24
CA ALA A 57 5.59 9.29 2.71
C ALA A 57 6.98 9.93 2.96
N LYS A 58 7.07 11.27 2.87
CA LYS A 58 8.31 12.03 3.14
C LYS A 58 8.66 12.10 4.62
N ALA A 59 7.67 12.08 5.51
CA ALA A 59 7.86 12.07 6.96
C ALA A 59 8.42 10.73 7.48
N GLY A 60 8.43 9.68 6.65
CA GLY A 60 8.94 8.37 7.02
C GLY A 60 7.93 7.53 7.83
N LEU A 61 6.65 7.88 7.79
CA LEU A 61 5.59 7.01 8.31
C LEU A 61 5.44 5.76 7.41
N PRO A 62 4.96 4.64 7.97
CA PRO A 62 4.56 3.48 7.19
C PRO A 62 3.65 3.88 6.04
N HIS A 63 3.94 3.36 4.86
CA HIS A 63 3.12 3.57 3.66
C HIS A 63 3.31 2.41 2.70
N LEU A 64 2.32 2.18 1.84
CA LEU A 64 2.45 1.13 0.82
C LEU A 64 3.41 1.56 -0.28
N ARG A 65 4.17 0.57 -0.75
CA ARG A 65 4.94 0.63 -1.98
C ARG A 65 4.37 -0.34 -2.97
N LEU A 66 4.29 0.08 -4.22
CA LEU A 66 3.90 -0.74 -5.34
C LEU A 66 4.99 -0.61 -6.42
N ALA A 67 5.86 -1.61 -6.51
CA ALA A 67 6.81 -1.71 -7.60
C ALA A 67 6.13 -2.27 -8.85
N VAL A 68 6.54 -1.76 -10.01
CA VAL A 68 6.01 -2.17 -11.31
C VAL A 68 7.17 -2.39 -12.27
N SER A 69 7.24 -3.57 -12.88
CA SER A 69 8.24 -3.91 -13.88
C SER A 69 7.61 -4.78 -14.97
N GLN A 70 7.47 -4.23 -16.18
CA GLN A 70 6.79 -4.89 -17.29
C GLN A 70 5.37 -5.35 -16.90
N ASN A 71 5.15 -6.67 -16.81
CA ASN A 71 3.90 -7.29 -16.38
C ASN A 71 3.90 -7.72 -14.90
N ALA A 72 4.99 -7.51 -14.16
CA ALA A 72 5.09 -7.88 -12.76
C ALA A 72 4.78 -6.68 -11.85
N VAL A 73 4.09 -6.96 -10.74
CA VAL A 73 3.83 -6.00 -9.67
C VAL A 73 4.17 -6.62 -8.32
N SER A 74 4.73 -5.81 -7.42
CA SER A 74 5.00 -6.21 -6.05
C SER A 74 4.59 -5.10 -5.09
N MET A 75 3.94 -5.47 -3.99
CA MET A 75 3.49 -4.55 -2.95
C MET A 75 4.04 -4.94 -1.58
N TRP A 76 4.44 -3.95 -0.79
CA TRP A 76 4.86 -4.10 0.60
C TRP A 76 4.68 -2.79 1.38
N VAL A 77 4.79 -2.83 2.70
CA VAL A 77 4.85 -1.62 3.53
C VAL A 77 6.31 -1.17 3.70
N ARG A 78 6.60 0.10 3.42
CA ARG A 78 7.90 0.70 3.72
C ARG A 78 7.94 1.12 5.20
N SER A 79 8.97 0.68 5.92
CA SER A 79 9.20 1.05 7.33
C SER A 79 8.01 0.77 8.26
N PRO A 80 7.50 -0.47 8.30
CA PRO A 80 6.36 -0.84 9.15
C PRO A 80 6.58 -0.54 10.64
N GLU A 81 7.82 -0.49 11.09
CA GLU A 81 8.24 -0.19 12.47
C GLU A 81 8.16 1.30 12.85
N SER A 82 7.99 2.20 11.88
CA SER A 82 8.12 3.66 12.07
C SER A 82 6.84 4.30 12.63
N LEU A 83 6.37 3.79 13.77
CA LEU A 83 5.12 4.20 14.44
C LEU A 83 5.38 5.15 15.63
N GLN A 84 6.35 6.04 15.47
CA GLN A 84 6.73 6.99 16.53
C GLN A 84 5.60 7.99 16.78
N LYS A 85 5.14 8.09 18.03
CA LYS A 85 4.03 8.97 18.43
C LYS A 85 4.19 10.41 17.93
N MET A 86 5.40 10.98 18.00
CA MET A 86 5.67 12.34 17.53
C MET A 86 5.41 12.51 16.02
N LEU A 87 5.77 11.53 15.18
CA LEU A 87 5.54 11.58 13.74
C LEU A 87 4.06 11.41 13.42
N LEU A 88 3.40 10.47 14.09
CA LEU A 88 1.96 10.24 13.97
C LEU A 88 1.17 11.50 14.32
N ASP A 89 1.41 12.09 15.50
CA ASP A 89 0.75 13.32 15.96
C ASP A 89 0.96 14.47 14.97
N ARG A 90 2.19 14.65 14.45
CA ARG A 90 2.52 15.69 13.47
C ARG A 90 1.75 15.54 12.16
N MET A 91 1.50 14.30 11.73
CA MET A 91 0.79 13.99 10.50
C MET A 91 -0.72 13.77 10.72
N GLY A 92 -1.21 13.94 11.94
CA GLY A 92 -2.61 13.78 12.28
C GLY A 92 -3.10 12.33 12.21
N TYR A 93 -2.24 11.37 12.58
CA TYR A 93 -2.59 9.96 12.66
C TYR A 93 -2.62 9.47 14.11
N THR A 94 -3.55 8.56 14.40
CA THR A 94 -3.36 7.51 15.40
C THR A 94 -2.80 6.26 14.73
N VAL A 95 -2.24 5.33 15.52
CA VAL A 95 -1.81 4.00 15.00
C VAL A 95 -2.97 3.30 14.27
N ASP A 96 -4.17 3.34 14.85
CA ASP A 96 -5.35 2.68 14.28
C ASP A 96 -5.75 3.30 12.94
N SER A 97 -5.81 4.63 12.85
CA SER A 97 -6.16 5.30 11.58
C SER A 97 -5.13 5.09 10.47
N LEU A 98 -3.84 4.97 10.81
CA LEU A 98 -2.80 4.68 9.81
C LEU A 98 -2.89 3.23 9.35
N LEU A 99 -3.12 2.30 10.28
CA LEU A 99 -3.31 0.90 9.97
C LEU A 99 -4.54 0.68 9.08
N GLU A 100 -5.66 1.34 9.41
CA GLU A 100 -6.89 1.30 8.63
C GLU A 100 -6.67 1.78 7.19
N GLU A 101 -6.01 2.93 7.02
CA GLU A 101 -5.66 3.48 5.69
C GLU A 101 -4.80 2.49 4.88
N ILE A 102 -3.76 1.91 5.50
CA ILE A 102 -2.84 0.99 4.82
C ILE A 102 -3.54 -0.33 4.46
N LEU A 103 -4.32 -0.91 5.37
CA LEU A 103 -5.05 -2.15 5.10
C LEU A 103 -6.14 -1.95 4.04
N GLY A 104 -6.89 -0.85 4.12
CA GLY A 104 -7.89 -0.49 3.12
C GLY A 104 -7.26 -0.33 1.74
N SER A 105 -6.15 0.40 1.66
CA SER A 105 -5.39 0.58 0.41
C SER A 105 -4.83 -0.74 -0.14
N ALA A 106 -4.26 -1.59 0.73
CA ALA A 106 -3.71 -2.89 0.35
C ALA A 106 -4.79 -3.83 -0.18
N THR A 107 -5.98 -3.79 0.43
CA THR A 107 -7.16 -4.57 0.01
C THR A 107 -7.63 -4.14 -1.37
N ILE A 108 -7.76 -2.83 -1.61
CA ILE A 108 -8.13 -2.27 -2.92
C ILE A 108 -7.16 -2.74 -4.01
N ILE A 109 -5.86 -2.71 -3.73
CA ILE A 109 -4.80 -3.13 -4.67
C ILE A 109 -4.91 -4.64 -4.93
N GLU A 110 -5.00 -5.45 -3.88
CA GLU A 110 -5.12 -6.91 -4.00
C GLU A 110 -6.34 -7.30 -4.81
N GLU A 111 -7.51 -6.76 -4.50
CA GLU A 111 -8.76 -7.06 -5.20
C GLU A 111 -8.68 -6.67 -6.67
N THR A 112 -8.12 -5.50 -6.97
CA THR A 112 -7.98 -5.03 -8.36
C THR A 112 -7.02 -5.93 -9.16
N ILE A 113 -5.89 -6.32 -8.57
CA ILE A 113 -4.97 -7.28 -9.18
C ILE A 113 -5.64 -8.64 -9.37
N ARG A 114 -6.33 -9.15 -8.35
CA ARG A 114 -7.04 -10.45 -8.40
C ARG A 114 -8.11 -10.47 -9.49
N SER A 115 -8.91 -9.40 -9.59
CA SER A 115 -9.95 -9.24 -10.63
C SER A 115 -9.39 -9.13 -12.04
N SER A 116 -8.13 -8.73 -12.20
CA SER A 116 -7.46 -8.72 -13.51
C SER A 116 -7.09 -10.12 -14.05
N ASN A 117 -7.35 -11.18 -13.26
CA ASN A 117 -7.04 -12.57 -13.59
C ASN A 117 -5.55 -12.78 -13.97
N PRO A 118 -4.63 -12.54 -13.01
CA PRO A 118 -3.20 -12.61 -13.27
C PRO A 118 -2.77 -14.04 -13.59
N GLU A 119 -1.62 -14.17 -14.23
CA GLU A 119 -0.98 -15.47 -14.47
C GLU A 119 -0.50 -16.10 -13.15
N PHE A 120 0.01 -15.26 -12.26
CA PHE A 120 0.45 -15.63 -10.92
C PHE A 120 0.02 -14.58 -9.91
N LEU A 121 -0.40 -15.02 -8.73
CA LEU A 121 -0.69 -14.16 -7.58
C LEU A 121 -0.36 -14.89 -6.28
N GLU A 122 0.55 -14.33 -5.51
CA GLU A 122 0.75 -14.63 -4.09
C GLU A 122 0.45 -13.35 -3.30
N SER A 123 -0.39 -13.46 -2.29
CA SER A 123 -0.76 -12.32 -1.44
C SER A 123 -0.90 -12.73 0.02
N ASN A 124 -0.49 -11.83 0.89
CA ASN A 124 -0.86 -11.80 2.29
C ASN A 124 -1.27 -10.37 2.61
N VAL A 125 -2.57 -10.10 2.53
CA VAL A 125 -3.18 -8.85 2.98
C VAL A 125 -4.14 -9.24 4.11
N PRO A 126 -3.83 -8.88 5.37
CA PRO A 126 -4.73 -9.13 6.48
C PRO A 126 -6.08 -8.48 6.22
N LYS A 127 -7.16 -9.24 6.40
CA LYS A 127 -8.51 -8.69 6.32
C LYS A 127 -8.82 -7.98 7.63
N GLN A 128 -9.50 -6.83 7.54
CA GLN A 128 -10.08 -6.15 8.70
C GLN A 128 -11.21 -6.99 9.31
#